data_AF-A0A1G0F765-F1
#
_entry.id   AF-A0A1G0F765-F1
#
_cell.length_a   1.000
_cell.length_b   1.000
_cell.length_c   1.000
_cell.angle_alpha   90.00
_cell.angle_beta   90.00
_cell.angle_gamma   90.00
#
_symmetry.space_group_name_H-M   'P 1'
#
loop_
_entity.id
_entity.type
_entity.pdbx_description
1 polymer ?
#
loop_
_entity_poly.entity_id
_entity_poly.type
_entity_poly.pdbx_seq_one_letter_code
_entity_poly.pdbx_strand_id
1 'polypeptide(L)'
;MRPKSPPDYLAAYPVALVAQARALIEQNRLAEHLLLKYPAAHQVRNDRALYGYVQEIKEQYLRNTGVLSHVAFDSTLHVMKNALGMHTRVARVQGVRLKVKSEIRVAEVFKEMPAGFLRM
;
A
#
# COMPACT_ATOMS: atom_id res chain seq x y z
N MET A 1 7.81 25.68 9.59
CA MET A 1 7.87 25.39 8.14
C MET A 1 6.45 25.48 7.59
N ARG A 2 6.21 26.21 6.50
CA ARG A 2 4.88 26.22 5.86
C ARG A 2 4.62 24.80 5.31
N PRO A 3 3.43 24.20 5.52
CA PRO A 3 3.12 22.92 4.91
C PRO A 3 3.18 23.07 3.39
N LYS A 4 3.96 22.21 2.74
CA LYS A 4 4.07 22.17 1.28
C LYS A 4 2.73 21.69 0.74
N SER A 5 2.11 22.43 -0.18
CA SER A 5 0.85 21.98 -0.80
C SER A 5 1.06 20.60 -1.42
N PRO A 6 0.11 19.67 -1.23
CA PRO A 6 0.24 18.33 -1.79
C PRO A 6 0.34 18.42 -3.33
N PRO A 7 1.12 17.54 -3.96
CA PRO A 7 1.23 17.50 -5.42
C PRO A 7 -0.12 17.19 -6.06
N ASP A 8 -0.37 17.73 -7.26
CA ASP A 8 -1.53 17.34 -8.06
C ASP A 8 -1.31 15.91 -8.58
N TYR A 9 -1.89 14.94 -7.88
CA TYR A 9 -1.78 13.51 -8.18
C TYR A 9 -2.34 13.15 -9.57
N LEU A 10 -3.16 14.02 -10.18
CA LEU A 10 -3.77 13.78 -11.48
C LEU A 10 -3.00 14.44 -12.63
N ALA A 11 -1.97 15.25 -12.35
CA ALA A 11 -1.28 16.05 -13.36
C ALA A 11 -0.60 15.23 -14.47
N ALA A 12 -0.19 13.98 -14.17
CA ALA A 12 0.47 13.10 -15.13
C ALA A 12 -0.50 12.25 -15.97
N TYR A 13 -1.81 12.34 -15.73
CA TYR A 13 -2.81 11.53 -16.43
C TYR A 13 -3.42 12.27 -17.63
N PRO A 14 -3.93 11.54 -18.64
CA PRO A 14 -4.59 12.16 -19.80
C PRO A 14 -5.73 13.09 -19.39
N VAL A 15 -5.83 14.25 -20.03
CA VAL A 15 -6.80 15.32 -19.69
C VAL A 15 -8.24 14.79 -19.65
N ALA A 16 -8.62 13.92 -20.59
CA ALA A 16 -9.95 13.33 -20.64
C ALA A 16 -10.29 12.49 -19.39
N LEU A 17 -9.30 11.78 -18.83
CA LEU A 17 -9.47 11.00 -17.60
C LEU A 17 -9.55 11.91 -16.37
N VAL A 18 -8.69 12.92 -16.31
CA VAL A 18 -8.70 13.91 -15.24
C VAL A 18 -10.03 14.66 -15.20
N ALA A 19 -10.58 15.04 -16.36
CA ALA A 19 -11.88 15.70 -16.47
C ALA A 19 -13.02 14.82 -15.94
N GLN A 20 -13.03 13.52 -16.28
CA GLN A 20 -14.02 12.57 -15.74
C GLN A 20 -13.91 12.42 -14.22
N ALA A 21 -12.69 12.29 -13.70
CA ALA A 21 -12.47 12.19 -12.25
C ALA A 21 -12.94 13.45 -11.53
N ARG A 22 -12.61 14.64 -12.06
CA ARG A 22 -13.05 15.94 -11.49
C ARG A 22 -14.57 16.08 -11.52
N ALA A 23 -15.23 15.74 -12.63
CA ALA A 23 -16.68 15.78 -12.74
C ALA A 23 -17.37 14.86 -11.71
N LEU A 24 -16.83 13.64 -11.48
CA LEU A 24 -17.36 12.72 -10.46
C LEU A 24 -17.17 13.26 -9.03
N ILE A 25 -16.06 13.95 -8.76
CA ILE A 25 -15.80 14.60 -7.47
C ILE A 25 -16.76 15.78 -7.26
N GLU A 26 -16.92 16.65 -8.26
CA GLU A 26 -17.81 17.82 -8.20
C GLU A 26 -19.27 17.42 -8.02
N GLN A 27 -19.69 16.31 -8.64
CA GLN A 27 -21.04 15.75 -8.49
C GLN A 27 -21.21 14.94 -7.19
N ASN A 28 -20.16 14.77 -6.38
CA ASN A 28 -20.15 13.91 -5.19
C ASN A 28 -20.54 12.44 -5.46
N ARG A 29 -20.28 11.94 -6.68
CA ARG A 29 -20.63 10.59 -7.15
C ARG A 29 -19.44 9.65 -7.27
N LEU A 30 -18.23 10.14 -6.97
CA LEU A 30 -17.02 9.33 -7.06
C LEU A 30 -17.08 8.07 -6.18
N ALA A 31 -17.58 8.20 -4.94
CA ALA A 31 -17.69 7.08 -4.02
C ALA A 31 -18.62 5.98 -4.56
N GLU A 32 -19.81 6.35 -5.05
CA GLU A 32 -20.76 5.42 -5.68
C GLU A 32 -20.13 4.70 -6.87
N HIS A 33 -19.44 5.44 -7.75
CA HIS A 33 -18.77 4.85 -8.89
C HIS A 33 -17.69 3.84 -8.46
N LEU A 34 -16.88 4.18 -7.46
CA LEU A 34 -15.84 3.29 -6.96
C LEU A 34 -16.44 2.04 -6.29
N LEU A 35 -17.55 2.17 -5.56
CA LEU A 35 -18.26 1.05 -4.95
C LEU A 35 -18.87 0.12 -6.00
N LEU A 36 -19.43 0.65 -7.08
CA LEU A 36 -19.92 -0.15 -8.20
C LEU A 36 -18.80 -0.97 -8.86
N LYS A 37 -17.61 -0.36 -9.01
CA LYS A 37 -16.44 -1.02 -9.61
C LYS A 37 -15.78 -2.03 -8.67
N TYR A 38 -15.77 -1.72 -7.38
CA TYR A 38 -15.13 -2.53 -6.35
C TYR A 38 -16.07 -2.75 -5.16
N PRO A 39 -17.04 -3.67 -5.29
CA PRO A 39 -18.11 -3.83 -4.30
C PRO A 39 -17.66 -4.55 -3.02
N ALA A 40 -16.57 -5.32 -3.06
CA ALA A 40 -16.13 -6.15 -1.95
C ALA A 40 -14.68 -5.87 -1.54
N ALA A 41 -14.46 -5.77 -0.24
CA ALA A 41 -13.13 -5.77 0.36
C ALA A 41 -12.50 -7.17 0.30
N HIS A 42 -11.18 -7.24 0.37
CA HIS A 42 -10.46 -8.52 0.42
C HIS A 42 -10.47 -9.16 1.81
N GLN A 43 -10.06 -10.43 1.88
CA GLN A 43 -10.00 -11.19 3.14
C GLN A 43 -8.69 -11.00 3.95
N VAL A 44 -7.70 -10.30 3.40
CA VAL A 44 -6.39 -10.08 4.02
C VAL A 44 -6.46 -8.96 5.08
N ARG A 45 -7.03 -9.25 6.25
CA ARG A 45 -7.34 -8.21 7.28
C ARG A 45 -6.45 -8.25 8.52
N ASN A 46 -5.52 -9.19 8.61
CA ASN A 46 -4.59 -9.33 9.73
C ASN A 46 -3.18 -9.68 9.23
N ASP A 47 -2.18 -9.53 10.10
CA ASP A 47 -0.77 -9.69 9.74
C ASP A 47 -0.44 -11.11 9.27
N ARG A 48 -1.12 -12.13 9.82
CA ARG A 48 -0.92 -13.53 9.40
C ARG A 48 -1.40 -13.75 7.96
N ALA A 49 -2.59 -13.25 7.63
CA ALA A 49 -3.13 -13.32 6.28
C ALA A 49 -2.27 -12.49 5.31
N LEU A 50 -1.79 -11.33 5.73
CA LEU A 50 -0.92 -10.48 4.92
C LEU A 50 0.42 -11.13 4.63
N TYR A 51 1.03 -11.77 5.63
CA TYR A 51 2.25 -12.54 5.46
C TYR A 51 2.04 -13.67 4.44
N GLY A 52 0.96 -14.44 4.56
CA GLY A 52 0.63 -15.50 3.60
C GLY A 52 0.47 -14.94 2.18
N TYR A 53 -0.33 -13.88 2.03
CA TYR A 53 -0.55 -13.21 0.75
C TYR A 53 0.75 -12.75 0.06
N VAL A 54 1.66 -12.12 0.82
CA VAL A 54 2.94 -11.65 0.27
C VAL A 54 3.86 -12.83 -0.07
N GLN A 55 3.84 -13.91 0.72
CA GLN A 55 4.63 -15.11 0.40
C GLN A 55 4.16 -15.78 -0.89
N GLU A 56 2.86 -15.90 -1.11
CA GLU A 56 2.30 -16.43 -2.37
C GLU A 56 2.80 -15.61 -3.57
N ILE A 57 2.78 -14.28 -3.48
CA ILE A 57 3.31 -13.39 -4.52
C ILE A 57 4.81 -13.60 -4.71
N LYS A 58 5.57 -13.70 -3.62
CA LYS A 58 7.02 -13.93 -3.68
C LYS A 58 7.33 -15.26 -4.37
N GLU A 59 6.62 -16.32 -4.04
CA GLU A 59 6.81 -17.64 -4.65
C GLU A 59 6.45 -17.63 -6.14
N GLN A 60 5.39 -16.92 -6.51
CA GLN A 60 4.94 -16.81 -7.90
C GLN A 60 5.95 -16.05 -8.78
N TYR A 61 6.49 -14.93 -8.30
CA TYR A 61 7.29 -14.01 -9.14
C TYR A 61 8.79 -13.97 -8.81
N LEU A 62 9.22 -14.46 -7.64
CA LEU A 62 10.56 -14.23 -7.07
C LEU A 62 11.20 -15.50 -6.49
N ARG A 63 11.59 -16.43 -7.38
CA ARG A 63 12.09 -17.78 -7.02
C ARG A 63 13.39 -17.82 -6.20
N ASN A 64 14.28 -16.83 -6.32
CA ASN A 64 15.60 -16.80 -5.66
C ASN A 64 15.79 -15.57 -4.76
N THR A 65 14.80 -15.24 -3.95
CA THR A 65 14.86 -14.07 -3.06
C THR A 65 14.98 -14.45 -1.59
N GLY A 66 15.67 -13.60 -0.83
CA GLY A 66 15.85 -13.75 0.61
C GLY A 66 14.53 -13.81 1.38
N VAL A 67 14.61 -14.21 2.66
CA VAL A 67 13.44 -14.34 3.52
C VAL A 67 12.94 -12.96 3.96
N LEU A 68 11.63 -12.73 3.84
CA LEU A 68 10.97 -11.58 4.43
C LEU A 68 10.94 -11.76 5.95
N SER A 69 11.60 -10.84 6.65
CA SER A 69 11.80 -10.94 8.10
C SER A 69 10.59 -10.44 8.89
N HIS A 70 9.81 -9.52 8.31
CA HIS A 70 8.62 -8.98 8.93
C HIS A 70 7.65 -8.45 7.86
N VAL A 71 6.38 -8.82 7.97
CA VAL A 71 5.29 -8.30 7.14
C VAL A 71 4.14 -8.00 8.08
N ALA A 72 3.67 -6.75 8.13
CA ALA A 72 2.60 -6.33 9.02
C ALA A 72 1.83 -5.12 8.50
N PHE A 73 0.60 -4.94 9.00
CA PHE A 73 -0.09 -3.68 8.88
C PHE A 73 0.46 -2.66 9.88
N ASP A 74 0.52 -1.39 9.47
CA ASP A 74 1.03 -0.29 10.28
C ASP A 74 0.05 0.88 10.27
N SER A 75 -0.50 1.18 11.44
CA SER A 75 -1.47 2.26 11.68
C SER A 75 -0.85 3.66 11.64
N THR A 76 0.46 3.75 11.85
CA THR A 76 1.21 5.01 11.92
C THR A 76 1.75 5.44 10.56
N LEU A 77 1.82 4.51 9.59
CA LEU A 77 2.45 4.75 8.29
C LEU A 77 1.77 5.87 7.49
N HIS A 78 0.44 5.83 7.41
CA HIS A 78 -0.34 6.83 6.69
C HIS A 78 -0.25 8.19 7.37
N VAL A 79 -0.40 8.22 8.71
CA VAL A 79 -0.44 9.44 9.52
C VAL A 79 0.91 10.15 9.58
N MET A 80 2.02 9.39 9.67
CA MET A 80 3.35 9.98 9.91
C MET A 80 4.19 10.15 8.66
N LYS A 81 4.00 9.31 7.63
CA LYS A 81 4.89 9.26 6.46
C LYS A 81 4.18 9.56 5.14
N ASN A 82 2.86 9.81 5.16
CA ASN A 82 2.05 9.92 3.94
C ASN A 82 2.31 8.75 2.96
N ALA A 83 2.59 7.56 3.51
CA ALA A 83 2.97 6.39 2.75
C ALA A 83 1.85 5.34 2.82
N LEU A 84 1.56 4.72 1.68
CA LEU A 84 0.59 3.62 1.55
C LEU A 84 1.21 2.27 1.94
N GLY A 85 2.52 2.15 1.78
CA GLY A 85 3.29 0.99 2.16
C GLY A 85 4.77 1.32 2.13
N MET A 86 5.58 0.46 2.74
CA MET A 86 7.02 0.64 2.83
C MET A 86 7.72 -0.71 2.75
N HIS A 87 8.74 -0.81 1.91
CA HIS A 87 9.68 -1.92 1.89
C HIS A 87 11.05 -1.40 2.31
N THR A 88 11.52 -1.85 3.47
CA THR A 88 12.76 -1.35 4.08
C THR A 88 13.69 -2.48 4.46
N ARG A 89 15.00 -2.22 4.29
CA ARG A 89 16.07 -3.10 4.74
C ARG A 89 16.69 -2.51 6.00
N VAL A 90 16.48 -3.15 7.14
CA VAL A 90 16.97 -2.70 8.44
C VAL A 90 18.17 -3.54 8.85
N ALA A 91 19.33 -2.91 9.01
CA ALA A 91 20.53 -3.56 9.52
C ALA A 91 20.68 -3.25 11.02
N ARG A 92 20.95 -4.28 11.83
CA ARG A 92 21.24 -4.15 13.27
C ARG A 92 22.49 -4.94 13.63
N VAL A 93 23.31 -4.37 14.50
CA VAL A 93 24.48 -5.04 15.07
C VAL A 93 24.01 -6.01 16.15
N GLN A 94 24.40 -7.28 16.03
CA GLN A 94 24.17 -8.31 17.05
C GLN A 94 25.51 -8.97 17.40
N GLY A 95 26.10 -8.52 18.50
CA GLY A 95 27.47 -8.89 18.86
C GLY A 95 28.46 -8.41 17.80
N VAL A 96 29.30 -9.30 17.29
CA VAL A 96 30.30 -8.99 16.24
C VAL A 96 29.70 -8.98 14.83
N ARG A 97 28.46 -9.46 14.65
CA ARG A 97 27.86 -9.64 13.32
C ARG A 97 26.78 -8.60 13.03
N LEU A 98 26.72 -8.15 11.78
CA LEU A 98 25.61 -7.34 11.27
C LEU A 98 24.50 -8.25 10.75
N LYS A 99 23.30 -8.13 11.30
CA LYS A 99 22.10 -8.81 10.78
C LYS A 99 21.24 -7.84 10.01
N VAL A 100 20.85 -8.25 8.81
CA VAL A 100 19.99 -7.47 7.93
C VAL A 100 18.62 -8.15 7.84
N LYS A 101 17.57 -7.36 8.01
CA LYS A 101 16.18 -7.80 7.93
C LYS A 101 15.46 -7.02 6.83
N SER A 102 14.66 -7.73 6.03
CA SER A 102 13.74 -7.10 5.08
C SER A 102 12.37 -7.02 5.70
N GLU A 103 11.83 -5.81 5.82
CA GLU A 103 10.51 -5.53 6.40
C GLU A 103 9.59 -4.93 5.35
N ILE A 104 8.36 -5.44 5.28
CA ILE A 104 7.26 -4.87 4.51
C ILE A 104 6.20 -4.39 5.49
N ARG A 105 5.81 -3.12 5.36
CA ARG A 105 4.74 -2.52 6.14
C ARG A 105 3.67 -1.99 5.20
N VAL A 106 2.42 -2.35 5.44
CA VAL A 106 1.28 -1.91 4.65
C VAL A 106 0.41 -1.00 5.52
N ALA A 107 -0.05 0.13 5.00
CA ALA A 107 -0.91 1.02 5.77
C ALA A 107 -2.21 0.31 6.17
N GLU A 108 -2.71 0.59 7.38
CA GLU A 108 -3.89 -0.09 7.91
C GLU A 108 -5.17 0.12 7.10
N VAL A 109 -5.27 1.25 6.37
CA VAL A 109 -6.39 1.54 5.46
C VAL A 109 -6.67 0.40 4.46
N PHE A 110 -5.63 -0.33 4.06
CA PHE A 110 -5.78 -1.43 3.11
C PHE A 110 -6.58 -2.61 3.68
N LYS A 111 -6.74 -2.77 5.00
CA LYS A 111 -7.57 -3.85 5.58
C LYS A 111 -9.01 -3.87 5.10
N GLU A 112 -9.51 -2.73 4.64
CA GLU A 112 -10.90 -2.55 4.18
C GLU A 112 -10.98 -2.28 2.69
N MET A 113 -9.86 -2.37 1.98
CA MET A 113 -9.82 -2.09 0.56
C MET A 113 -10.13 -3.33 -0.29
N PRO A 114 -10.55 -3.12 -1.54
CA PRO A 114 -10.69 -4.19 -2.53
C PRO A 114 -9.34 -4.85 -2.85
N ALA A 115 -9.37 -6.11 -3.27
CA ALA A 115 -8.15 -6.89 -3.55
C ALA A 115 -7.19 -6.24 -4.58
N GLY A 116 -7.73 -5.46 -5.54
CA GLY A 116 -6.93 -4.75 -6.53
C GLY A 116 -5.97 -3.71 -5.92
N PHE A 117 -6.33 -3.13 -4.77
CA PHE A 117 -5.51 -2.12 -4.11
C PHE A 117 -4.30 -2.72 -3.37
N LEU A 118 -4.34 -4.00 -3.00
CA LEU A 118 -3.16 -4.71 -2.48
C LEU A 118 -2.14 -5.08 -3.56
N ARG A 119 -2.51 -4.98 -4.84
CA ARG A 119 -1.67 -5.33 -6.00
C ARG A 119 -1.12 -4.12 -6.75
N MET A 120 -1.32 -2.91 -6.23
CA MET A 120 -0.81 -1.67 -6.84
C MET A 120 0.71 -1.55 -6.73
#